data_AF-A0AAN8B956-F1
#
_entry.id   AF-A0AAN8B956-F1
#
_cell.length_a   1.000
_cell.length_b   1.000
_cell.length_c   1.000
_cell.angle_alpha   90.00
_cell.angle_beta   90.00
_cell.angle_gamma   90.00
#
_symmetry.space_group_name_H-M   'P 1'
#
loop_
_entity.id
_entity.type
_entity.pdbx_description
1 polymer ?
#
loop_
_entity_poly.entity_id
_entity_poly.type
_entity_poly.pdbx_seq_one_letter_code
_entity_poly.pdbx_strand_id
1 'polypeptide(L)'
;MTEYFSLADSDVIGFDLDHTLCRYHLKETSRLIYESFARYLVEHKGYDKDLLNLTPATWDFCFKGLVVDLEDGNLVKLAEDGTVLRATHGTNDLSTEDIIKHYGPKREWGHFNSLNTTFTRSAKYYFYDNYFDLPGALLCGRVVDMLHKRGNEVNSDFWKDMVAAIDHNYKTSAFKVLVRMC
;
A
#
# COMPACT_ATOMS: atom_id res chain seq x y z
N MET A 1 -14.32 31.20 11.05
CA MET A 1 -14.06 32.13 9.95
C MET A 1 -13.26 31.36 8.92
N THR A 2 -13.75 31.24 7.69
CA THR A 2 -12.98 30.61 6.61
C THR A 2 -11.97 31.65 6.13
N GLU A 3 -10.68 31.43 6.38
CA GLU A 3 -9.65 32.27 5.79
C GLU A 3 -9.62 32.03 4.28
N TYR A 4 -9.69 33.11 3.50
CA TYR A 4 -9.61 33.03 2.05
C TYR A 4 -8.13 33.09 1.63
N PHE A 5 -7.74 32.15 0.77
CA PHE A 5 -6.42 32.16 0.14
C PHE A 5 -6.47 32.93 -1.18
N SER A 6 -5.54 33.86 -1.39
CA SER A 6 -5.40 34.66 -2.61
C SER A 6 -4.05 34.40 -3.27
N LEU A 7 -4.07 33.94 -4.53
CA LEU A 7 -2.85 33.76 -5.33
C LEU A 7 -2.16 35.11 -5.64
N ALA A 8 -2.90 36.21 -5.64
CA ALA A 8 -2.35 37.54 -5.90
C ALA A 8 -1.39 38.01 -4.80
N ASP A 9 -1.52 37.44 -3.59
CA ASP A 9 -0.67 37.76 -2.44
C ASP A 9 0.60 36.88 -2.40
N SER A 10 0.83 36.04 -3.41
CA SER A 10 1.95 35.11 -3.49
C SER A 10 2.95 35.53 -4.58
N ASP A 11 4.16 35.95 -4.17
CA ASP A 11 5.24 36.29 -5.11
C ASP A 11 5.87 35.07 -5.80
N VAL A 12 5.76 33.90 -5.16
CA VAL A 12 6.35 32.64 -5.63
C VAL A 12 5.34 31.52 -5.45
N ILE A 13 5.22 30.67 -6.47
CA ILE A 13 4.42 29.45 -6.43
C ILE A 13 5.36 28.26 -6.66
N GLY A 14 5.51 27.44 -5.63
CA GLY A 14 6.22 26.18 -5.72
C GLY A 14 5.31 25.06 -6.20
N PHE A 15 5.78 24.25 -7.14
CA PHE A 15 5.09 23.06 -7.60
C PHE A 15 5.92 21.83 -7.23
N ASP A 16 5.25 20.78 -6.77
CA ASP A 16 5.85 19.46 -6.75
C ASP A 16 6.13 18.99 -8.19
N LEU A 17 7.15 18.17 -8.38
CA LEU A 17 7.49 17.65 -9.70
C LEU A 17 6.59 16.47 -10.03
N ASP A 18 6.69 15.39 -9.26
CA ASP A 18 6.08 14.12 -9.61
C ASP A 18 4.57 14.12 -9.35
N HIS A 19 3.80 13.61 -10.30
CA HIS A 19 2.33 13.63 -10.29
C HIS A 19 1.69 15.03 -10.26
N THR A 20 2.47 16.12 -10.25
CA THR A 20 2.00 17.51 -10.36
C THR A 20 2.44 18.12 -11.70
N LEU A 21 3.74 18.41 -11.90
CA LEU A 21 4.27 18.90 -13.18
C LEU A 21 4.57 17.75 -14.16
N CYS A 22 5.20 16.69 -13.67
CA CYS A 22 5.50 15.47 -14.41
C CYS A 22 4.38 14.45 -14.20
N ARG A 23 3.63 14.16 -15.27
CA ARG A 23 2.51 13.24 -15.22
C ARG A 23 2.92 11.87 -15.76
N TYR A 24 2.79 10.86 -14.91
CA TYR A 24 3.09 9.48 -15.26
C TYR A 24 1.86 8.73 -15.79
N HIS A 25 2.10 7.76 -16.67
CA HIS A 25 1.10 6.74 -16.98
C HIS A 25 0.98 5.80 -15.77
N LEU A 26 -0.04 6.03 -14.93
CA LEU A 26 -0.23 5.31 -13.66
C LEU A 26 -0.19 3.79 -13.84
N LYS A 27 -0.86 3.26 -14.87
CA LYS A 27 -0.88 1.81 -15.13
C LYS A 27 0.54 1.24 -15.29
N GLU A 28 1.35 1.87 -16.14
CA GLU A 28 2.71 1.41 -16.45
C GLU A 28 3.66 1.64 -15.27
N THR A 29 3.53 2.79 -14.60
CA THR A 29 4.39 3.15 -13.46
C THR A 29 4.10 2.26 -12.25
N SER A 30 2.83 2.04 -11.94
CA SER A 30 2.44 1.12 -10.88
C SER A 30 2.97 -0.29 -11.16
N ARG A 31 2.93 -0.73 -12.42
CA ARG A 31 3.40 -2.07 -12.80
C ARG A 31 4.90 -2.18 -12.55
N LEU A 32 5.65 -1.17 -13.00
CA LEU A 32 7.09 -1.09 -12.80
C LEU A 32 7.46 -1.14 -11.30
N ILE A 33 6.75 -0.38 -10.46
CA ILE A 33 6.93 -0.36 -9.00
C ILE A 33 6.64 -1.74 -8.39
N TYR A 34 5.50 -2.35 -8.73
CA TYR A 34 5.16 -3.67 -8.20
C TYR A 34 6.21 -4.71 -8.57
N GLU A 35 6.60 -4.77 -9.84
CA GLU A 35 7.55 -5.77 -10.26
C GLU A 35 8.95 -5.52 -9.67
N SER A 36 9.31 -4.26 -9.38
CA SER A 36 10.51 -3.90 -8.62
C SER A 36 10.45 -4.46 -7.20
N PHE A 37 9.35 -4.23 -6.47
CA PHE A 37 9.16 -4.76 -5.12
C PHE A 37 9.16 -6.30 -5.11
N ALA A 38 8.38 -6.92 -6.00
CA ALA A 38 8.24 -8.37 -6.09
C ALA A 38 9.57 -9.05 -6.40
N ARG A 39 10.36 -8.52 -7.35
CA ARG A 39 11.72 -9.02 -7.62
C ARG A 39 12.61 -8.92 -6.39
N TYR A 40 12.59 -7.78 -5.69
CA TYR A 40 13.41 -7.63 -4.49
C TYR A 40 13.06 -8.69 -3.43
N LEU A 41 11.77 -8.93 -3.17
CA LEU A 41 11.33 -9.96 -2.23
C LEU A 41 11.76 -11.37 -2.67
N VAL A 42 11.62 -11.70 -3.95
CA VAL A 42 11.98 -13.02 -4.47
C VAL A 42 13.48 -13.26 -4.48
N GLU A 43 14.26 -12.31 -4.99
CA GLU A 43 15.71 -12.47 -5.22
C GLU A 43 16.54 -12.28 -3.95
N HIS A 44 16.12 -11.40 -3.04
CA HIS A 44 16.90 -11.04 -1.86
C HIS A 44 16.32 -11.53 -0.54
N LYS A 45 15.01 -11.80 -0.49
CA LYS A 45 14.32 -12.22 0.74
C LYS A 45 13.79 -13.67 0.66
N GLY A 46 13.91 -14.31 -0.49
CA GLY A 46 13.56 -15.73 -0.67
C GLY A 46 12.06 -15.99 -0.72
N TYR A 47 11.26 -14.97 -1.07
CA TYR A 47 9.82 -15.16 -1.31
C TYR A 47 9.59 -16.00 -2.56
N ASP A 48 8.38 -16.56 -2.63
CA ASP A 48 7.98 -17.41 -3.75
C ASP A 48 7.92 -16.64 -5.07
N LYS A 49 8.37 -17.28 -6.15
CA LYS A 49 8.39 -16.70 -7.49
C LYS A 49 7.00 -16.36 -8.02
N ASP A 50 5.95 -16.94 -7.45
CA ASP A 50 4.57 -16.61 -7.85
C ASP A 50 4.25 -15.11 -7.68
N LEU A 51 4.94 -14.39 -6.77
CA LEU A 51 4.78 -12.94 -6.64
C LEU A 51 5.12 -12.16 -7.93
N LEU A 52 5.91 -12.74 -8.83
CA LEU A 52 6.25 -12.13 -10.13
C LEU A 52 5.12 -12.27 -11.16
N ASN A 53 4.16 -13.17 -10.93
CA ASN A 53 3.04 -13.39 -11.84
C ASN A 53 1.97 -12.34 -11.61
N LEU A 54 2.03 -11.22 -12.35
CA LEU A 54 1.00 -10.18 -12.29
C LEU A 54 -0.09 -10.43 -13.34
N THR A 55 -1.37 -10.41 -12.93
CA THR A 55 -2.50 -10.46 -13.87
C THR A 55 -3.24 -9.12 -13.89
N PRO A 56 -3.78 -8.68 -15.05
CA PRO A 56 -4.52 -7.42 -15.14
C PRO A 56 -5.70 -7.31 -14.16
N ALA A 57 -6.36 -8.42 -13.84
CA ALA A 57 -7.50 -8.48 -12.94
C ALA A 57 -7.16 -8.10 -11.48
N THR A 58 -5.90 -8.21 -11.09
CA THR A 58 -5.45 -7.88 -9.72
C THR A 58 -5.21 -6.38 -9.50
N TRP A 59 -5.25 -5.57 -10.57
CA TRP A 59 -4.88 -4.16 -10.49
C TRP A 59 -5.96 -3.26 -9.89
N ASP A 60 -7.22 -3.66 -10.03
CA ASP A 60 -8.37 -2.96 -9.45
C ASP A 60 -8.43 -3.10 -7.92
N PHE A 61 -7.50 -3.85 -7.32
CA PHE A 61 -7.36 -4.01 -5.87
C PHE A 61 -6.78 -2.76 -5.18
N CYS A 62 -5.89 -2.02 -5.85
CA CYS A 62 -5.13 -0.94 -5.24
C CYS A 62 -5.90 0.40 -5.28
N PHE A 63 -6.31 0.90 -4.12
CA PHE A 63 -6.92 2.22 -3.97
C PHE A 63 -6.10 3.12 -3.05
N LYS A 64 -5.98 4.40 -3.42
CA LYS A 64 -5.35 5.40 -2.56
C LYS A 64 -6.10 5.52 -1.22
N GLY A 65 -5.33 5.61 -0.14
CA GLY A 65 -5.84 5.66 1.22
C GLY A 65 -6.34 4.32 1.74
N LEU A 66 -5.75 3.22 1.27
CA LEU A 66 -5.84 1.92 1.93
C LEU A 66 -4.86 1.87 3.09
N VAL A 67 -5.25 1.18 4.15
CA VAL A 67 -4.37 0.88 5.28
C VAL A 67 -4.12 -0.62 5.31
N VAL A 68 -2.87 -1.03 5.46
CA VAL A 68 -2.54 -2.42 5.79
C VAL A 68 -2.39 -2.52 7.28
N ASP A 69 -3.24 -3.32 7.91
CA ASP A 69 -3.10 -3.79 9.26
C ASP A 69 -2.10 -4.95 9.28
N LEU A 70 -0.94 -4.69 9.88
CA LEU A 70 0.18 -5.64 9.93
C LEU A 70 0.04 -6.63 11.08
N GLU A 71 -0.84 -6.37 12.04
CA GLU A 71 -1.11 -7.29 13.16
C GLU A 71 -1.94 -8.47 12.65
N ASP A 72 -2.98 -8.19 11.85
CA ASP A 72 -3.91 -9.20 11.37
C ASP A 72 -3.72 -9.59 9.89
N GLY A 73 -2.89 -8.87 9.14
CA GLY A 73 -2.74 -9.09 7.69
C GLY A 73 -3.93 -8.59 6.86
N ASN A 74 -4.72 -7.67 7.42
CA ASN A 74 -5.90 -7.13 6.75
C ASN A 74 -5.56 -5.87 5.97
N LEU A 75 -6.25 -5.65 4.85
CA LEU A 75 -6.24 -4.36 4.16
C LEU A 75 -7.59 -3.70 4.35
N VAL A 76 -7.60 -2.50 4.93
CA VAL A 76 -8.82 -1.83 5.35
C VAL A 76 -9.00 -0.50 4.62
N LYS A 77 -10.24 -0.25 4.19
CA LYS A 77 -10.70 1.05 3.72
C LYS A 77 -11.52 1.71 4.81
N LEU A 78 -11.08 2.87 5.27
CA LEU A 78 -11.69 3.60 6.37
C LEU A 78 -12.52 4.79 5.87
N ALA A 79 -13.56 5.12 6.62
CA ALA A 79 -14.26 6.40 6.55
C ALA A 79 -13.48 7.49 7.31
N GLU A 80 -13.92 8.74 7.18
CA GLU A 80 -13.31 9.90 7.86
C GLU A 80 -13.39 9.83 9.39
N ASP A 81 -14.28 9.01 9.94
CA ASP A 81 -14.44 8.78 11.38
C ASP A 81 -13.76 7.50 11.90
N GLY A 82 -13.07 6.77 11.01
CA GLY A 82 -12.39 5.51 11.35
C GLY A 82 -13.22 4.25 11.22
N THR A 83 -14.47 4.36 10.75
CA THR A 83 -15.31 3.20 10.44
C THR A 83 -14.72 2.40 9.27
N VAL A 84 -14.60 1.08 9.43
CA VAL A 84 -14.20 0.14 8.38
C VAL A 84 -15.34 0.01 7.37
N LEU A 85 -15.13 0.55 6.17
CA LEU A 85 -16.08 0.49 5.06
C LEU A 85 -15.97 -0.82 4.29
N ARG A 86 -14.73 -1.28 4.07
CA ARG A 86 -14.37 -2.55 3.43
C ARG A 86 -13.09 -3.08 4.02
N ALA A 87 -12.93 -4.39 4.04
CA ALA A 87 -11.68 -5.03 4.43
C ALA A 87 -11.45 -6.31 3.63
N THR A 88 -10.18 -6.64 3.40
CA THR A 88 -9.76 -7.95 2.89
C THR A 88 -8.78 -8.57 3.89
N HIS A 89 -8.75 -9.90 3.94
CA HIS A 89 -7.63 -10.63 4.54
C HIS A 89 -6.78 -11.20 3.39
N GLY A 90 -5.56 -10.69 3.26
CA GLY A 90 -4.81 -10.84 2.03
C GLY A 90 -5.58 -10.26 0.85
N THR A 91 -5.81 -11.04 -0.21
CA THR A 91 -6.63 -10.60 -1.36
C THR A 91 -8.09 -11.02 -1.31
N ASN A 92 -8.53 -11.68 -0.21
CA ASN A 92 -9.89 -12.17 -0.06
C ASN A 92 -10.77 -11.16 0.68
N ASP A 93 -11.90 -10.77 0.09
CA ASP A 93 -12.86 -9.87 0.72
C ASP A 93 -13.42 -10.46 2.01
N LEU A 94 -13.49 -9.64 3.07
CA LEU A 94 -14.23 -9.96 4.28
C LEU A 94 -15.72 -9.64 4.09
N SER A 95 -16.58 -10.57 4.49
CA SER A 95 -18.02 -10.33 4.53
C SER A 95 -18.36 -9.24 5.56
N THR A 96 -19.57 -8.67 5.47
CA THR A 96 -20.01 -7.67 6.47
C THR A 96 -20.08 -8.30 7.86
N GLU A 97 -20.48 -9.55 7.93
CA GLU A 97 -20.53 -10.36 9.15
C GLU A 97 -19.13 -10.55 9.74
N ASP A 98 -18.13 -10.87 8.91
CA ASP A 98 -16.75 -11.03 9.35
C ASP A 98 -16.13 -9.71 9.81
N ILE A 99 -16.43 -8.60 9.13
CA ILE A 99 -16.01 -7.26 9.54
C ILE A 99 -16.60 -6.92 10.92
N ILE A 100 -17.90 -7.15 11.14
CA ILE A 100 -18.55 -6.90 12.43
C ILE A 100 -17.99 -7.82 13.51
N LYS A 101 -17.70 -9.08 13.18
CA LYS A 101 -17.12 -10.04 14.11
C LYS A 101 -15.71 -9.64 14.54
N HIS A 102 -14.91 -9.12 13.60
CA HIS A 102 -13.51 -8.74 13.85
C HIS A 102 -13.37 -7.36 14.50
N TYR A 103 -14.00 -6.33 13.92
CA TYR A 103 -13.88 -4.93 14.34
C TYR A 103 -15.02 -4.47 15.27
N GLY A 104 -15.90 -5.39 15.69
CA GLY A 104 -17.04 -5.11 16.54
C GLY A 104 -18.24 -4.48 15.81
N PRO A 105 -19.37 -4.28 16.53
CA PRO A 105 -20.63 -3.83 15.94
C PRO A 105 -20.56 -2.44 15.30
N LYS A 106 -19.64 -1.59 15.76
CA LYS A 106 -19.39 -0.26 15.19
C LYS A 106 -18.39 -0.25 14.04
N ARG A 107 -17.72 -1.39 13.78
CA ARG A 107 -16.69 -1.53 12.75
C ARG A 107 -15.56 -0.51 12.92
N GLU A 108 -15.17 -0.22 14.15
CA GLU A 108 -14.14 0.78 14.43
C GLU A 108 -12.75 0.13 14.31
N TRP A 109 -11.86 0.73 13.52
CA TRP A 109 -10.48 0.26 13.47
C TRP A 109 -9.65 0.83 14.62
N GLY A 110 -9.06 -0.04 15.44
CA GLY A 110 -8.46 0.32 16.73
C GLY A 110 -7.31 1.34 16.67
N HIS A 111 -6.65 1.47 15.52
CA HIS A 111 -5.51 2.37 15.33
C HIS A 111 -5.87 3.68 14.61
N PHE A 112 -7.16 3.95 14.38
CA PHE A 112 -7.58 5.15 13.64
C PHE A 112 -7.09 6.45 14.29
N ASN A 113 -7.17 6.57 15.62
CA ASN A 113 -6.70 7.76 16.33
C ASN A 113 -5.19 7.99 16.20
N SER A 114 -4.39 6.94 15.98
CA SER A 114 -2.96 7.06 15.73
C SER A 114 -2.62 7.46 14.30
N LEU A 115 -3.48 7.20 13.31
CA LEU A 115 -3.27 7.64 11.92
C LEU A 115 -3.26 9.16 11.78
N ASN A 116 -3.98 9.88 12.64
CA ASN A 116 -4.06 11.34 12.61
C ASN A 116 -2.78 12.02 13.13
N THR A 117 -1.87 11.26 13.73
CA THR A 117 -0.51 11.73 14.00
C THR A 117 0.32 11.51 12.73
N THR A 118 1.20 12.43 12.37
CA THR A 118 1.91 12.62 11.07
C THR A 118 2.70 11.41 10.52
N PHE A 119 2.55 10.22 11.10
CA PHE A 119 3.22 8.98 10.72
C PHE A 119 2.35 8.13 9.78
N THR A 120 2.72 8.13 8.50
CA THR A 120 2.19 7.21 7.46
C THR A 120 2.53 5.74 7.71
N ARG A 121 3.34 5.44 8.73
CA ARG A 121 3.80 4.09 9.08
C ARG A 121 3.97 3.91 10.59
N SER A 122 3.62 2.73 11.09
CA SER A 122 3.93 2.28 12.45
C SER A 122 4.43 0.83 12.40
N ALA A 123 4.73 0.24 13.58
CA ALA A 123 5.00 -1.20 13.67
C ALA A 123 3.73 -2.05 13.43
N LYS A 124 2.55 -1.43 13.47
CA LYS A 124 1.24 -2.10 13.44
C LYS A 124 0.49 -1.90 12.13
N TYR A 125 0.79 -0.83 11.41
CA TYR A 125 0.09 -0.51 10.17
C TYR A 125 0.93 0.31 9.20
N TYR A 126 0.50 0.30 7.93
CA TYR A 126 1.00 1.20 6.89
C TYR A 126 -0.13 1.84 6.12
N PHE A 127 -0.03 3.15 5.85
CA PHE A 127 -1.02 3.91 5.10
C PHE A 127 -0.50 4.26 3.70
N TYR A 128 -1.16 3.72 2.67
CA TYR A 128 -0.80 3.95 1.27
C TYR A 128 -1.47 5.23 0.75
N ASP A 129 -0.79 6.36 0.91
CA ASP A 129 -1.29 7.70 0.59
C ASP A 129 -0.65 8.36 -0.63
N ASN A 130 0.23 7.66 -1.34
CA ASN A 130 0.91 8.15 -2.53
C ASN A 130 0.94 7.06 -3.61
N TYR A 131 1.35 7.41 -4.83
CA TYR A 131 1.35 6.48 -5.96
C TYR A 131 2.64 5.67 -6.10
N PHE A 132 3.68 6.01 -5.33
CA PHE A 132 5.00 5.37 -5.42
C PHE A 132 5.09 4.07 -4.64
N ASP A 133 4.26 3.91 -3.62
CA ASP A 133 4.20 2.72 -2.79
C ASP A 133 2.89 1.95 -2.94
N LEU A 134 1.80 2.58 -3.41
CA LEU A 134 0.48 1.98 -3.56
C LEU A 134 0.45 0.57 -4.18
N PRO A 135 1.23 0.23 -5.23
CA PRO A 135 1.25 -1.13 -5.77
C PRO A 135 1.72 -2.19 -4.75
N GLY A 136 2.45 -1.76 -3.72
CA GLY A 136 2.82 -2.56 -2.56
C GLY A 136 1.63 -3.07 -1.75
N ALA A 137 0.46 -2.42 -1.80
CA ALA A 137 -0.76 -2.90 -1.14
C ALA A 137 -1.20 -4.27 -1.67
N LEU A 138 -1.27 -4.43 -3.00
CA LEU A 138 -1.56 -5.73 -3.62
C LEU A 138 -0.48 -6.76 -3.26
N LEU A 139 0.79 -6.35 -3.26
CA LEU A 139 1.89 -7.24 -2.92
C LEU A 139 1.77 -7.73 -1.46
N CYS A 140 1.41 -6.84 -0.54
CA CYS A 140 1.10 -7.21 0.84
C CYS A 140 -0.02 -8.25 0.88
N GLY A 141 -1.15 -7.98 0.21
CA GLY A 141 -2.29 -8.89 0.16
C GLY A 141 -1.89 -10.29 -0.31
N ARG A 142 -1.11 -10.37 -1.40
CA ARG A 142 -0.62 -11.65 -1.92
C ARG A 142 0.32 -12.35 -0.95
N VAL A 143 1.24 -11.64 -0.31
CA VAL A 143 2.14 -12.25 0.67
C VAL A 143 1.34 -12.85 1.84
N VAL A 144 0.31 -12.14 2.33
CA VAL A 144 -0.59 -12.67 3.37
C VAL A 144 -1.27 -13.95 2.89
N ASP A 145 -1.79 -14.00 1.66
CA ASP A 145 -2.39 -15.21 1.10
C ASP A 145 -1.40 -16.39 1.07
N MET A 146 -0.13 -16.12 0.75
CA MET A 146 0.91 -17.14 0.69
C MET A 146 1.29 -17.66 2.08
N LEU A 147 1.38 -16.77 3.08
CA LEU A 147 1.61 -17.14 4.47
C LEU A 147 0.47 -18.01 4.98
N HIS A 148 -0.77 -17.58 4.75
CA HIS A 148 -1.97 -18.31 5.15
C HIS A 148 -2.04 -19.71 4.52
N LYS A 149 -1.76 -19.85 3.22
CA LYS A 149 -1.69 -21.16 2.54
C LYS A 149 -0.65 -22.11 3.12
N ARG A 150 0.42 -21.58 3.72
CA ARG A 150 1.49 -22.37 4.38
C ARG A 150 1.19 -22.63 5.86
N GLY A 151 0.06 -22.16 6.38
CA GLY A 151 -0.31 -22.27 7.80
C GLY A 151 0.46 -21.29 8.69
N ASN A 152 1.05 -20.24 8.13
CA ASN A 152 1.78 -19.20 8.86
C ASN A 152 0.91 -17.95 9.01
N GLU A 153 1.05 -17.27 10.14
CA GLU A 153 0.48 -15.95 10.36
C GLU A 153 1.44 -14.84 9.91
N VAL A 154 0.90 -13.62 9.76
CA VAL A 154 1.69 -12.43 9.46
C VAL A 154 2.57 -12.11 10.66
N ASN A 155 3.80 -11.67 10.40
CA ASN A 155 4.73 -11.28 11.45
C ASN A 155 5.48 -9.99 11.08
N SER A 156 6.23 -9.46 12.04
CA SER A 156 6.97 -8.20 11.84
C SER A 156 8.06 -8.27 10.75
N ASP A 157 8.54 -9.47 10.41
CA ASP A 157 9.62 -9.63 9.43
C ASP A 157 9.12 -9.41 8.00
N PHE A 158 7.88 -9.84 7.70
CA PHE A 158 7.21 -9.50 6.44
C PHE A 158 7.21 -7.99 6.19
N TRP A 159 6.86 -7.19 7.20
CA TRP A 159 6.82 -5.75 7.04
C TRP A 159 8.21 -5.14 6.84
N LYS A 160 9.22 -5.61 7.58
CA LYS A 160 10.62 -5.17 7.38
C LYS A 160 11.09 -5.43 5.96
N ASP A 161 10.69 -6.57 5.39
CA ASP A 161 11.05 -6.93 4.02
C ASP A 161 10.31 -6.08 2.98
N MET A 162 9.03 -5.76 3.21
CA MET A 162 8.28 -4.80 2.39
C MET A 162 8.91 -3.40 2.41
N VAL A 163 9.28 -2.89 3.59
CA VAL A 163 9.96 -1.59 3.71
C VAL A 163 11.30 -1.61 2.96
N ALA A 164 12.08 -2.69 3.09
CA ALA A 164 13.33 -2.84 2.36
C ALA A 164 13.12 -2.86 0.83
N ALA A 165 12.02 -3.43 0.35
CA ALA A 165 11.64 -3.40 -1.06
C ALA A 165 11.25 -1.99 -1.53
N ILE A 166 10.48 -1.26 -0.72
CA ILE A 166 10.12 0.15 -0.97
C ILE A 166 11.39 1.01 -1.04
N ASP A 167 12.30 0.89 -0.07
CA ASP A 167 13.56 1.62 -0.03
C ASP A 167 14.48 1.27 -1.23
N HIS A 168 14.44 0.01 -1.70
CA HIS A 168 15.20 -0.40 -2.88
C HIS A 168 14.70 0.31 -4.14
N ASN A 169 13.39 0.49 -4.29
CA ASN A 169 12.76 1.08 -5.47
C ASN A 169 13.16 2.54 -5.73
N TYR A 170 13.55 3.29 -4.68
CA TYR A 170 14.09 4.65 -4.84
C TYR A 170 15.53 4.68 -5.37
N LYS A 171 16.18 3.53 -5.55
CA LYS A 171 17.51 3.44 -6.16
C LYS A 171 17.36 3.28 -7.67
N THR A 172 18.14 4.03 -8.44
CA THR A 172 18.15 3.92 -9.91
C THR A 172 18.46 2.51 -10.43
N SER A 173 19.16 1.69 -9.63
CA SER A 173 19.42 0.28 -9.95
C SER A 173 18.17 -0.58 -10.02
N ALA A 174 17.10 -0.23 -9.29
CA ALA A 174 15.86 -1.02 -9.21
C ALA A 174 15.18 -1.20 -10.57
N PHE A 175 15.38 -0.24 -11.48
CA PHE A 175 14.72 -0.23 -12.78
C PHE A 175 15.64 -0.59 -13.96
N LYS A 176 16.95 -0.79 -13.74
CA LYS A 176 17.92 -1.01 -14.84
C LYS A 176 17.66 -2.25 -15.69
N VAL A 177 17.12 -3.31 -15.07
CA VAL A 177 16.75 -4.55 -15.77
C VAL A 177 15.39 -4.43 -16.44
N LEU A 178 14.50 -3.63 -15.85
CA LEU A 178 13.12 -3.44 -16.25
C LEU A 178 12.94 -2.60 -17.51
N VAL A 179 13.67 -1.48 -17.59
CA VAL A 179 13.52 -0.52 -18.70
C VAL A 179 14.13 -1.04 -20.00
N ARG A 180 14.98 -2.07 -19.96
CA ARG A 180 15.55 -2.70 -21.17
C ARG A 180 14.58 -3.61 -21.94
N MET A 181 13.39 -3.89 -21.39
CA MET A 181 12.38 -4.76 -22.00
C MET A 181 11.25 -4.00 -22.71
N CYS A 182 11.34 -2.67 -22.82
CA CYS A 182 10.44 -1.82 -23.60
C CYS A 182 11.10 -1.35 -24.90
#